data_AF-S8DZA5-F1
#
_entry.id   AF-S8DZA5-F1
#
_cell.length_a   1.000
_cell.length_b   1.000
_cell.length_c   1.000
_cell.angle_alpha   90.00
_cell.angle_beta   90.00
_cell.angle_gamma   90.00
#
_symmetry.space_group_name_H-M   'P 1'
#
loop_
_entity.id
_entity.type
_entity.pdbx_description
1 polymer ?
#
loop_
_entity_poly.entity_id
_entity_poly.type
_entity_poly.pdbx_seq_one_letter_code
_entity_poly.pdbx_strand_id
1 'polypeptide(L)'
;MWRRISIQLRSLSLSRSTPRYVTPVTRNIIAPSLAGFSRYVSTESVASFTSIRVEDVMPIATGHEREELEAEIQGKNLLEINYPVGPFGTEEEPAVIKSHYNKRIVGCPGAEG
;
A
#
# COMPACT_ATOMS: atom_id res chain seq x y z
N MET A 1 36.01 31.57 -17.92
CA MET A 1 34.89 32.47 -17.51
C MET A 1 33.75 31.61 -17.00
N TRP A 2 33.50 31.58 -15.68
CA TRP A 2 32.48 30.72 -15.07
C TRP A 2 31.26 31.58 -14.70
N ARG A 3 30.11 31.30 -15.32
CA ARG A 3 28.85 32.01 -15.01
C ARG A 3 28.22 31.38 -13.78
N ARG A 4 28.11 32.16 -12.68
CA ARG A 4 27.35 31.78 -11.49
C ARG A 4 25.86 31.96 -11.77
N ILE A 5 25.09 30.88 -11.70
CA ILE A 5 23.62 30.94 -11.73
C ILE A 5 23.17 31.04 -10.27
N SER A 6 22.64 32.20 -9.89
CA SER A 6 21.99 32.41 -8.59
C SER A 6 20.56 31.88 -8.65
N ILE A 7 20.23 30.94 -7.76
CA ILE A 7 18.87 30.43 -7.62
C ILE A 7 18.27 31.16 -6.41
N GLN A 8 17.33 32.07 -6.66
CA GLN A 8 16.55 32.74 -5.62
C GLN A 8 15.47 31.76 -5.13
N LEU A 9 15.65 31.19 -3.94
CA LEU A 9 14.63 30.35 -3.30
C LEU A 9 13.54 31.25 -2.71
N ARG A 10 12.33 31.15 -3.27
CA ARG A 10 11.15 31.87 -2.78
C ARG A 10 10.55 31.09 -1.61
N SER A 11 10.68 31.64 -0.40
CA SER A 11 10.09 31.11 0.84
C SER A 11 8.55 31.12 0.75
N LEU A 12 7.91 29.95 0.90
CA LEU A 12 6.47 29.84 1.06
C LEU A 12 6.12 29.98 2.55
N SER A 13 5.31 30.97 2.90
CA SER A 13 4.80 31.17 4.26
C SER A 13 3.69 30.17 4.59
N LEU A 14 3.74 29.63 5.82
CA LEU A 14 2.75 28.70 6.35
C LEU A 14 1.49 29.46 6.78
N SER A 15 0.36 29.27 6.09
CA SER A 15 -0.93 29.81 6.48
C SER A 15 -1.47 29.07 7.70
N ARG A 16 -1.37 29.70 8.88
CA ARG A 16 -1.92 29.21 10.14
C ARG A 16 -3.39 29.63 10.25
N SER A 17 -4.33 28.72 9.99
CA SER A 17 -5.76 28.94 10.26
C SER A 17 -6.11 28.49 11.69
N THR A 18 -6.85 29.33 12.40
CA THR A 18 -7.35 29.10 13.76
C THR A 18 -8.67 28.30 13.73
N PRO A 19 -8.93 27.38 14.68
CA PRO A 19 -10.22 26.73 14.77
C PRO A 19 -11.25 27.67 15.40
N ARG A 20 -12.32 27.99 14.67
CA ARG A 20 -13.51 28.64 15.24
C ARG A 20 -14.37 27.59 15.91
N TYR A 21 -14.48 27.67 17.23
CA TYR A 21 -15.55 27.04 18.01
C TYR A 21 -16.87 27.79 17.76
N VAL A 22 -17.89 27.10 17.25
CA VAL A 22 -19.29 27.56 17.33
C VAL A 22 -20.21 26.34 17.56
N THR A 23 -20.75 26.31 18.79
CA THR A 23 -21.94 25.66 19.40
C THR A 23 -22.74 24.55 18.68
N PRO A 24 -23.21 23.52 19.43
CA PRO A 24 -24.12 22.49 18.90
C PRO A 24 -25.54 23.04 18.75
N VAL A 25 -26.07 22.98 17.53
CA VAL A 25 -27.51 23.18 17.27
C VAL A 25 -28.18 21.81 17.36
N THR A 26 -28.91 21.60 18.44
CA THR A 26 -29.88 20.50 18.59
C THR A 26 -30.99 20.66 17.55
N ARG A 27 -31.12 19.71 16.63
CA ARG A 27 -32.34 19.51 15.84
C ARG A 27 -32.79 18.05 15.98
N ASN A 28 -33.75 17.86 16.88
CA ASN A 28 -34.66 16.72 16.88
C ASN A 28 -35.53 16.80 15.62
N ILE A 29 -35.35 15.89 14.66
CA ILE A 29 -36.35 15.59 13.63
C ILE A 29 -36.39 14.08 13.40
N ILE A 30 -37.34 13.45 14.10
CA ILE A 30 -38.30 12.43 13.64
C ILE A 30 -37.76 11.34 12.69
N ALA A 31 -37.59 10.15 13.26
CA ALA A 31 -37.39 8.90 12.54
C ALA A 31 -38.66 8.45 11.79
N PRO A 32 -38.57 8.08 10.50
CA PRO A 32 -39.50 7.13 9.91
C PRO A 32 -38.99 5.71 10.16
N SER A 33 -39.75 4.97 10.96
CA SER A 33 -39.65 3.52 11.13
C SER A 33 -40.01 2.82 9.82
N LEU A 34 -39.01 2.45 9.03
CA LEU A 34 -39.13 1.38 8.04
C LEU A 34 -38.50 0.13 8.63
N ALA A 35 -39.35 -0.65 9.31
CA ALA A 35 -39.05 -2.02 9.66
C ALA A 35 -38.82 -2.82 8.38
N GLY A 36 -37.73 -3.60 8.38
CA GLY A 36 -37.60 -4.77 7.53
C GLY A 36 -37.12 -4.52 6.11
N PHE A 37 -35.83 -4.22 5.94
CA PHE A 37 -34.94 -5.03 5.09
C PHE A 37 -33.51 -4.79 5.58
N SER A 38 -33.21 -5.30 6.78
CA SER A 38 -31.82 -5.56 7.10
C SER A 38 -31.38 -6.70 6.20
N ARG A 39 -30.69 -6.35 5.10
CA ARG A 39 -29.84 -7.29 4.39
C ARG A 39 -28.65 -7.57 5.31
N TYR A 40 -28.89 -8.40 6.32
CA TYR A 40 -27.82 -9.16 6.95
C TYR A 40 -27.27 -10.04 5.82
N VAL A 41 -26.24 -9.57 5.13
CA VAL A 41 -25.37 -10.48 4.38
C VAL A 41 -24.55 -11.17 5.45
N SER A 42 -25.15 -12.19 6.07
CA SER A 42 -24.43 -13.15 6.89
C SER A 42 -23.69 -14.05 5.92
N THR A 43 -22.46 -13.67 5.57
CA THR A 43 -21.49 -14.63 5.04
C THR A 43 -21.03 -15.47 6.23
N GLU A 44 -21.87 -16.42 6.66
CA GLU A 44 -21.41 -17.53 7.48
C GLU A 44 -20.68 -18.48 6.53
N SER A 45 -19.49 -18.08 6.05
CA SER A 45 -18.59 -19.00 5.37
C SER A 45 -17.92 -19.82 6.46
N VAL A 46 -18.63 -20.85 6.89
CA VAL A 46 -18.03 -22.04 7.52
C VAL A 46 -16.77 -22.36 6.75
N ALA A 47 -15.64 -22.29 7.47
CA ALA A 47 -14.30 -22.50 6.98
C ALA A 47 -14.16 -23.88 6.35
N SER A 48 -14.54 -23.99 5.08
CA SER A 48 -13.94 -24.94 4.16
C SER A 48 -12.79 -24.19 3.52
N PHE A 49 -11.57 -24.67 3.79
CA PHE A 49 -10.27 -24.20 3.28
C PHE A 49 -10.12 -24.39 1.76
N THR A 50 -11.21 -24.26 1.00
CA THR A 50 -11.21 -24.17 -0.45
C THR A 50 -10.76 -22.75 -0.80
N SER A 51 -9.52 -22.63 -1.27
CA SER A 51 -8.86 -21.41 -1.74
C SER A 51 -9.83 -20.32 -2.22
N ILE A 52 -9.98 -19.24 -1.44
CA ILE A 52 -10.69 -18.02 -1.86
C ILE A 52 -10.10 -17.60 -3.21
N ARG A 53 -10.97 -17.28 -4.17
CA ARG A 53 -10.53 -16.83 -5.49
C ARG A 53 -10.75 -15.34 -5.62
N VAL A 54 -10.05 -14.70 -6.55
CA VAL A 54 -10.22 -13.25 -6.79
C VAL A 54 -11.65 -12.92 -7.21
N GLU A 55 -12.33 -13.81 -7.95
CA GLU A 55 -13.72 -13.58 -8.37
C GLU A 55 -14.69 -13.45 -7.18
N ASP A 56 -14.38 -14.08 -6.05
CA ASP A 56 -15.23 -14.04 -4.85
C ASP A 56 -15.09 -12.68 -4.12
N VAL A 57 -13.97 -11.98 -4.32
CA VAL A 57 -13.67 -10.66 -3.73
C VAL A 57 -14.01 -9.53 -4.70
N MET A 58 -13.50 -9.60 -5.94
CA MET A 58 -13.65 -8.58 -6.96
C MET A 58 -13.74 -9.21 -8.36
N PRO A 59 -14.97 -9.52 -8.86
CA PRO A 59 -15.16 -10.28 -10.10
C PRO A 59 -14.78 -9.51 -11.38
N ILE A 60 -14.64 -8.19 -11.33
CA ILE A 60 -14.32 -7.34 -12.48
C ILE A 60 -12.80 -7.03 -12.55
N ALA A 61 -12.01 -7.53 -11.58
CA ALA A 61 -10.56 -7.34 -11.56
C ALA A 61 -9.90 -7.96 -12.80
N THR A 62 -9.08 -7.18 -13.51
CA THR A 62 -8.34 -7.64 -14.69
C THR A 62 -6.93 -7.06 -14.74
N GLY A 63 -6.04 -7.66 -15.54
CA GLY A 63 -4.67 -7.19 -15.69
C GLY A 63 -3.87 -7.26 -14.38
N HIS A 64 -3.06 -6.24 -14.11
CA HIS A 64 -2.22 -6.18 -12.91
C HIS A 64 -3.04 -6.11 -11.62
N GLU A 65 -4.25 -5.54 -11.65
CA GLU A 65 -5.13 -5.49 -10.46
C GLU A 65 -5.49 -6.90 -9.97
N ARG A 66 -5.77 -7.81 -10.91
CA ARG A 66 -6.08 -9.20 -10.58
C ARG A 66 -4.85 -9.93 -10.05
N GLU A 67 -3.69 -9.73 -10.68
CA GLU A 67 -2.43 -10.37 -10.28
C GLU A 67 -2.03 -10.01 -8.84
N GLU A 68 -2.16 -8.73 -8.48
CA GLU A 68 -1.91 -8.24 -7.13
C GLU A 68 -2.85 -8.90 -6.11
N LEU A 69 -4.15 -8.97 -6.39
CA LEU A 69 -5.12 -9.62 -5.51
C LEU A 69 -4.90 -11.14 -5.38
N GLU A 70 -4.56 -11.84 -6.46
CA GLU A 70 -4.25 -13.27 -6.41
C GLU A 70 -3.04 -13.54 -5.49
N ALA A 71 -2.03 -12.66 -5.54
CA ALA A 71 -0.85 -12.77 -4.70
C ALA A 71 -1.16 -12.49 -3.22
N GLU A 72 -1.94 -11.44 -2.93
CA GLU A 72 -2.39 -11.10 -1.58
C GLU A 72 -3.22 -12.22 -0.94
N ILE A 73 -4.16 -12.80 -1.70
CA ILE A 73 -4.97 -13.94 -1.23
C ILE A 73 -4.09 -15.17 -0.95
N GLN A 74 -3.05 -15.39 -1.74
CA GLN A 74 -2.06 -16.45 -1.50
C GLN A 74 -1.03 -16.11 -0.41
N GLY A 75 -1.03 -14.87 0.10
CA GLY A 75 -0.04 -14.38 1.07
C GLY A 75 1.37 -14.24 0.50
N LYS A 76 1.51 -14.05 -0.82
CA LYS A 76 2.79 -13.90 -1.51
C LYS A 76 3.01 -12.44 -1.90
N ASN A 77 4.26 -11.98 -1.83
CA ASN A 77 4.63 -10.65 -2.30
C ASN A 77 5.26 -10.73 -3.69
N LEU A 78 4.59 -10.20 -4.72
CA LEU A 78 5.10 -10.20 -6.10
C LEU A 78 6.46 -9.50 -6.25
N LEU A 79 6.69 -8.46 -5.44
CA LEU A 79 7.87 -7.59 -5.52
C LEU A 79 8.93 -7.94 -4.47
N GLU A 80 8.86 -9.11 -3.84
CA GLU A 80 9.79 -9.53 -2.79
C GLU A 80 11.26 -9.46 -3.23
N ILE A 81 11.53 -9.77 -4.51
CA ILE A 81 12.90 -9.73 -5.05
C ILE A 81 13.52 -8.32 -5.04
N ASN A 82 12.73 -7.26 -4.87
CA ASN A 82 13.23 -5.89 -4.87
C ASN A 82 13.97 -5.52 -3.60
N TYR A 83 13.74 -6.27 -2.53
CA TYR A 83 14.28 -5.99 -1.20
C TYR A 83 15.19 -7.15 -0.75
N PRO A 84 16.38 -7.30 -1.36
CA PRO A 84 17.34 -8.28 -0.88
C PRO A 84 17.79 -7.90 0.52
N VAL A 85 17.60 -8.81 1.47
CA VAL A 85 18.09 -8.69 2.84
C VAL A 85 18.98 -9.90 3.11
N GLY A 86 20.15 -9.67 3.66
CA GLY A 86 21.11 -10.71 3.93
C GLY A 86 22.44 -10.13 4.43
N PRO A 87 23.38 -11.00 4.85
CA PRO A 87 24.73 -10.58 5.18
C PRO A 87 25.41 -9.92 3.97
N PHE A 88 26.42 -9.09 4.24
CA PHE A 88 27.18 -8.39 3.19
C PHE A 88 27.84 -9.34 2.17
N GLY A 89 28.19 -10.56 2.62
CA GLY A 89 28.87 -11.58 1.84
C GLY A 89 30.39 -11.46 1.87
N THR A 90 31.07 -12.58 1.67
CA THR A 90 32.53 -12.68 1.47
C THR A 90 32.85 -13.26 0.10
N GLU A 91 34.12 -13.43 -0.22
CA GLU A 91 34.54 -14.07 -1.48
C GLU A 91 34.07 -15.53 -1.55
N GLU A 92 34.08 -16.23 -0.41
CA GLU A 92 33.66 -17.61 -0.25
C GLU A 92 32.13 -17.75 -0.14
N GLU A 93 31.47 -16.81 0.55
CA GLU A 93 30.01 -16.80 0.76
C GLU A 93 29.40 -15.48 0.22
N PRO A 94 29.15 -15.36 -1.09
CA PRO A 94 28.71 -14.11 -1.70
C PRO A 94 27.25 -13.77 -1.37
N ALA A 95 26.93 -12.47 -1.33
CA ALA A 95 25.55 -12.00 -1.22
C ALA A 95 24.76 -12.30 -2.52
N VAL A 96 23.80 -13.21 -2.43
CA VAL A 96 22.99 -13.66 -3.59
C VAL A 96 21.81 -12.71 -3.81
N ILE A 97 21.69 -12.17 -5.03
CA ILE A 97 20.61 -11.24 -5.42
C ILE A 97 19.80 -11.85 -6.54
N LYS A 98 18.47 -11.85 -6.39
CA LYS A 98 17.53 -12.35 -7.40
C LYS A 98 17.33 -11.29 -8.48
N SER A 99 17.21 -11.68 -9.75
CA SER A 99 16.85 -10.78 -10.85
C SER A 99 15.99 -11.50 -11.88
N HIS A 100 15.10 -10.78 -12.55
CA HIS A 100 14.33 -11.31 -13.68
C HIS A 100 15.16 -11.35 -14.99
N TYR A 101 16.19 -10.51 -15.09
CA TYR A 101 17.05 -10.40 -16.26
C TYR A 101 18.49 -10.82 -15.94
N ASN A 102 19.33 -10.94 -16.98
CA ASN A 102 20.74 -11.32 -16.87
C ASN A 102 21.60 -10.29 -16.12
N LYS A 103 21.15 -9.04 -15.99
CA LYS A 103 21.84 -7.95 -15.30
C LYS A 103 20.86 -7.19 -14.41
N ARG A 104 21.34 -6.69 -13.27
CA ARG A 104 20.54 -5.91 -12.31
C ARG A 104 21.42 -4.83 -11.66
N ILE A 105 20.80 -3.67 -11.39
CA ILE A 105 21.42 -2.58 -10.63
C ILE A 105 21.22 -2.84 -9.14
N VAL A 106 22.30 -2.72 -8.36
CA VAL A 106 22.30 -2.95 -6.91
C VAL A 106 23.00 -1.77 -6.24
N GLY A 107 22.38 -1.23 -5.20
CA GLY A 107 23.01 -0.26 -4.29
C GLY A 107 23.62 -0.98 -3.10
N CYS A 108 24.85 -0.62 -2.73
CA CYS A 108 25.53 -1.16 -1.56
C CYS A 108 25.67 -0.07 -0.49
N PRO A 109 24.85 -0.09 0.57
CA PRO A 109 24.93 0.90 1.65
C PRO A 109 26.13 0.67 2.59
N GLY A 110 26.72 -0.52 2.60
CA GLY A 110 27.78 -0.93 3.54
C GLY A 110 27.27 -1.89 4.63
N ALA A 111 28.18 -2.36 5.49
CA ALA A 111 27.89 -3.38 6.51
C ALA A 111 27.31 -2.82 7.83
N GLU A 112 27.24 -1.50 7.99
CA GLU A 112 26.67 -0.85 9.19
C GLU A 112 25.13 -0.74 9.14
N GLY A 113 24.45 -1.78 8.65
CA GLY A 113 22.99 -1.84 8.47
C GLY A 113 22.38 -3.07 9.11
#